data_AF-A0A451ESR7-F1
#
_entry.id   AF-A0A451ESR7-F1
#
_cell.length_a   1.000
_cell.length_b   1.000
_cell.length_c   1.000
_cell.angle_alpha   90.00
_cell.angle_beta   90.00
_cell.angle_gamma   90.00
#
_symmetry.space_group_name_H-M   'P 1'
#
loop_
_entity.id
_entity.type
_entity.pdbx_description
1 polymer ?
#
loop_
_entity_poly.entity_id
_entity_poly.type
_entity_poly.pdbx_seq_one_letter_code
_entity_poly.pdbx_strand_id
1 'polypeptide(L)'
;VRAGKIFATATEDMDALTFGSDVVLRHLTFSEARKMPVQEIHLKTVLQELNLSHKEFIDLCILMGCDYTDSIRGIGPKKSIELIRNHKSIEAILKGIDKEKYPPPENWNYVGARDLFEHPEVTDPESIDLKWTEPD
;
A
#
# COMPACT_ATOMS: atom_id res chain seq x y z
N VAL A 1 -14.51 1.55 0.70
CA VAL A 1 -14.50 0.11 0.35
C VAL A 1 -14.73 -0.75 1.57
N ARG A 2 -13.85 -0.73 2.59
CA ARG A 2 -13.96 -1.53 3.83
C ARG A 2 -15.32 -1.47 4.55
N ALA A 3 -15.98 -0.30 4.55
CA ALA A 3 -17.30 -0.10 5.14
C ALA A 3 -18.48 -0.55 4.23
N GLY A 4 -18.22 -1.13 3.06
CA GLY A 4 -19.25 -1.63 2.14
C GLY A 4 -20.06 -0.56 1.38
N LYS A 5 -19.82 0.74 1.62
CA LYS A 5 -20.55 1.85 0.95
C LYS A 5 -20.27 1.96 -0.56
N ILE A 6 -19.13 1.45 -1.03
CA ILE A 6 -18.69 1.45 -2.43
C ILE A 6 -18.02 0.12 -2.78
N PHE A 7 -18.01 -0.22 -4.07
CA PHE A 7 -17.38 -1.45 -4.58
C PHE A 7 -15.84 -1.42 -4.51
N ALA A 8 -15.21 -0.37 -5.03
CA ALA A 8 -13.76 -0.28 -5.17
C ALA A 8 -13.26 1.17 -5.15
N THR A 9 -11.97 1.36 -4.88
CA THR A 9 -11.30 2.66 -5.00
C THR A 9 -10.75 2.81 -6.42
N ALA A 10 -11.14 3.85 -7.15
CA ALA A 10 -10.62 4.13 -8.49
C ALA A 10 -9.46 5.14 -8.42
N THR A 11 -8.23 4.67 -8.63
CA THR A 11 -7.02 5.49 -8.54
C THR A 11 -5.87 4.83 -9.30
N GLU A 12 -4.90 5.62 -9.77
CA GLU A 12 -3.62 5.10 -10.28
C GLU A 12 -2.59 4.89 -9.17
N ASP A 13 -2.85 5.46 -7.99
CA ASP A 13 -1.99 5.30 -6.83
C ASP A 13 -2.18 3.92 -6.18
N MET A 14 -1.07 3.19 -6.07
CA MET A 14 -1.07 1.83 -5.55
C MET A 14 -1.06 1.81 -4.02
N ASP A 15 -0.75 2.92 -3.37
CA ASP A 15 -0.74 3.00 -1.90
C ASP A 15 -2.14 2.83 -1.30
N ALA A 16 -3.20 2.96 -2.10
CA ALA A 16 -4.57 2.62 -1.73
C ALA A 16 -4.70 1.16 -1.23
N LEU A 17 -3.90 0.22 -1.78
CA LEU A 17 -3.84 -1.15 -1.25
C LEU A 17 -3.16 -1.19 0.11
N THR A 18 -2.12 -0.40 0.31
CA THR A 18 -1.36 -0.30 1.58
C THR A 18 -2.21 0.33 2.69
N PHE A 19 -3.10 1.28 2.35
CA PHE A 19 -4.13 1.81 3.26
C PHE A 19 -5.27 0.83 3.54
N GLY A 20 -5.28 -0.34 2.90
CA GLY A 20 -6.27 -1.39 3.14
C GLY A 20 -7.53 -1.31 2.27
N SER A 21 -7.49 -0.67 1.09
CA SER A 21 -8.59 -0.77 0.13
C SER A 21 -8.73 -2.23 -0.35
N ASP A 22 -9.91 -2.83 -0.16
CA ASP A 22 -10.11 -4.25 -0.52
C ASP A 22 -9.98 -4.50 -2.03
N VAL A 23 -10.43 -3.53 -2.84
CA VAL A 23 -10.37 -3.55 -4.31
C VAL A 23 -9.90 -2.18 -4.81
N VAL A 24 -8.94 -2.18 -5.72
CA VAL A 24 -8.45 -0.99 -6.43
C VAL A 24 -8.65 -1.17 -7.92
N LEU A 25 -9.25 -0.17 -8.57
CA LEU A 25 -9.43 -0.10 -10.02
C LEU A 25 -8.46 0.91 -10.62
N ARG A 26 -7.66 0.44 -11.58
CA ARG A 26 -6.78 1.28 -12.39
C ARG A 26 -7.28 1.40 -13.82
N HIS A 27 -6.86 2.47 -14.47
CA HIS A 27 -7.23 2.89 -15.81
C HIS A 27 -8.71 3.27 -15.98
N LEU A 28 -9.48 3.37 -14.88
CA LEU A 28 -10.90 3.71 -14.95
C LEU A 28 -11.13 5.13 -15.49
N THR A 29 -10.24 6.06 -15.16
CA THR A 29 -10.32 7.47 -15.57
C THR A 29 -9.54 7.76 -16.85
N PHE A 30 -8.95 6.75 -17.48
CA PHE A 30 -8.25 6.95 -18.74
C PHE A 30 -9.25 7.27 -19.85
N SER A 31 -8.84 8.12 -20.79
CA SER A 31 -9.63 8.38 -21.98
C SER A 31 -9.91 7.08 -22.74
N GLU A 32 -11.16 6.90 -23.15
CA GLU A 32 -11.61 5.75 -23.97
C GLU A 32 -10.72 5.53 -25.21
N ALA A 33 -10.18 6.62 -25.78
CA ALA A 33 -9.28 6.56 -26.93
C ALA A 33 -8.02 5.71 -26.70
N ARG A 34 -7.57 5.56 -25.45
CA ARG A 34 -6.42 4.72 -25.10
C ARG A 34 -6.72 3.23 -25.20
N LYS A 35 -8.01 2.83 -25.20
CA LYS A 35 -8.47 1.43 -25.26
C LYS A 35 -7.77 0.51 -24.25
N MET A 36 -7.40 1.06 -23.09
CA MET A 36 -6.76 0.30 -22.02
C MET A 36 -7.86 -0.35 -21.16
N PRO A 37 -7.80 -1.66 -20.92
CA PRO A 37 -8.76 -2.31 -20.03
C PRO A 37 -8.56 -1.81 -18.60
N VAL A 38 -9.68 -1.70 -17.88
CA VAL A 38 -9.68 -1.48 -16.43
C VAL A 38 -8.97 -2.65 -15.76
N GLN A 39 -8.00 -2.36 -14.90
CA GLN A 39 -7.35 -3.37 -14.08
C GLN A 39 -7.97 -3.37 -12.69
N GLU A 40 -8.33 -4.56 -12.22
CA GLU A 40 -8.89 -4.76 -10.89
C GLU A 40 -7.91 -5.56 -10.04
N ILE A 41 -7.57 -5.01 -8.86
CA ILE A 41 -6.61 -5.60 -7.94
C ILE A 41 -7.29 -5.83 -6.60
N HIS A 42 -7.32 -7.08 -6.15
CA HIS A 42 -7.88 -7.47 -4.86
C HIS A 42 -6.77 -7.61 -3.82
N LEU A 43 -6.84 -6.83 -2.75
CA LEU A 43 -5.86 -6.89 -1.65
C LEU A 43 -5.79 -8.29 -1.04
N LYS A 44 -6.94 -8.96 -0.86
CA LYS A 44 -7.00 -10.33 -0.34
C LYS A 44 -6.17 -11.32 -1.17
N THR A 45 -6.29 -11.26 -2.49
CA THR A 45 -5.52 -12.13 -3.40
C THR A 45 -4.02 -11.80 -3.31
N VAL A 46 -3.65 -10.51 -3.29
CA VAL A 46 -2.25 -10.08 -3.14
C VAL A 46 -1.63 -10.64 -1.85
N LEU A 47 -2.32 -10.49 -0.72
CA LEU A 47 -1.86 -10.99 0.58
C LEU A 47 -1.73 -12.52 0.60
N GLN A 48 -2.70 -13.23 0.00
CA GLN A 48 -2.67 -14.70 -0.11
C GLN A 48 -1.51 -15.20 -0.96
N GLU A 49 -1.32 -14.65 -2.16
CA GLU A 49 -0.26 -15.05 -3.09
C GLU A 49 1.14 -14.70 -2.56
N LEU A 50 1.27 -13.59 -1.82
CA LEU A 50 2.53 -13.24 -1.18
C LEU A 50 2.79 -14.01 0.13
N ASN A 51 1.74 -14.63 0.70
CA ASN A 51 1.69 -15.24 2.02
C ASN A 51 2.10 -14.26 3.13
N LEU A 52 1.45 -13.09 3.13
CA LEU A 52 1.69 -12.00 4.08
C LEU A 52 0.39 -11.58 4.75
N SER A 53 0.48 -11.19 6.01
CA SER A 53 -0.52 -10.36 6.68
C SER A 53 -0.49 -8.93 6.15
N HIS A 54 -1.56 -8.16 6.38
CA HIS A 54 -1.59 -6.75 5.97
C HIS A 54 -0.47 -5.92 6.63
N LYS A 55 -0.10 -6.21 7.88
CA LYS A 55 1.00 -5.53 8.58
C LYS A 55 2.35 -5.79 7.93
N GLU A 56 2.62 -7.04 7.56
CA GLU A 56 3.83 -7.41 6.81
C GLU A 56 3.83 -6.77 5.42
N PHE A 57 2.66 -6.62 4.79
CA PHE A 57 2.51 -5.95 3.50
C PHE A 57 2.79 -4.44 3.58
N ILE A 58 2.36 -3.76 4.65
CA ILE A 58 2.70 -2.36 4.89
C ILE A 58 4.22 -2.18 5.00
N ASP A 59 4.88 -3.02 5.80
CA ASP A 59 6.34 -3.00 5.93
C ASP A 59 7.05 -3.31 4.61
N LEU A 60 6.49 -4.22 3.81
CA LEU A 60 6.97 -4.49 2.45
C LEU A 60 6.88 -3.23 1.57
N CYS A 61 5.75 -2.53 1.56
CA CYS A 61 5.57 -1.30 0.78
C CYS A 61 6.55 -0.20 1.20
N ILE A 62 6.75 0.00 2.51
CA ILE A 62 7.73 0.97 3.01
C ILE A 62 9.15 0.61 2.55
N LEU A 63 9.53 -0.67 2.60
CA LEU A 63 10.84 -1.13 2.13
C LEU A 63 11.02 -1.02 0.61
N MET A 64 9.95 -1.13 -0.17
CA MET A 64 9.99 -0.91 -1.63
C MET A 64 10.08 0.58 -2.00
N GLY A 65 9.78 1.46 -1.06
CA GLY A 65 9.67 2.90 -1.24
C GLY A 65 8.21 3.33 -1.22
N CYS A 66 7.91 4.34 -0.40
CA CYS A 66 6.63 5.05 -0.37
C CYS A 66 6.90 6.55 -0.26
N ASP A 67 5.84 7.36 -0.39
CA ASP A 67 5.97 8.82 -0.41
C ASP A 67 6.13 9.44 0.99
N TYR A 68 6.04 8.64 2.05
CA TYR A 68 5.96 9.11 3.44
C TYR A 68 7.27 9.04 4.21
N THR A 69 8.28 8.32 3.70
CA THR A 69 9.60 8.18 4.33
C THR A 69 10.63 7.69 3.31
N ASP A 70 11.91 7.85 3.61
CA ASP A 70 13.00 7.26 2.83
C ASP A 70 12.96 5.73 2.80
N SER A 71 13.81 5.12 1.97
CA SER A 71 14.00 3.66 1.90
C SER A 71 15.48 3.29 1.98
N ILE A 72 15.78 2.02 2.27
CA ILE A 72 17.16 1.54 2.36
C ILE A 72 17.75 1.42 0.95
N ARG A 73 18.77 2.24 0.65
CA ARG A 73 19.43 2.22 -0.65
C ARG A 73 19.96 0.82 -0.99
N GLY A 74 19.64 0.34 -2.19
CA GLY A 74 20.06 -0.98 -2.67
C GLY A 74 19.13 -2.14 -2.26
N ILE A 75 18.07 -1.87 -1.49
CA ILE A 75 16.99 -2.82 -1.23
C ILE A 75 15.80 -2.43 -2.12
N GLY A 76 15.60 -3.17 -3.21
CA GLY A 76 14.45 -3.02 -4.11
C GLY A 76 13.43 -4.15 -3.96
N PRO A 77 12.38 -4.19 -4.80
CA PRO A 77 11.22 -5.07 -4.62
C PRO A 77 11.52 -6.55 -4.34
N LYS A 78 12.43 -7.15 -5.12
CA LYS A 78 12.82 -8.56 -4.93
C LYS A 78 13.42 -8.82 -3.55
N LYS A 79 14.29 -7.92 -3.09
CA LYS A 79 14.97 -8.05 -1.79
C LYS A 79 14.02 -7.75 -0.65
N SER A 80 13.13 -6.75 -0.80
CA SER A 80 12.12 -6.42 0.20
C SER A 80 11.20 -7.61 0.48
N ILE A 81 10.74 -8.33 -0.57
CA ILE A 81 9.92 -9.55 -0.42
C ILE A 81 10.69 -10.64 0.34
N GLU A 82 11.94 -10.90 -0.02
CA GLU A 82 12.79 -11.90 0.66
C GLU A 82 12.95 -11.57 2.15
N LEU A 83 13.29 -10.32 2.45
CA LEU A 83 13.53 -9.85 3.81
C LEU A 83 12.24 -9.92 4.65
N ILE A 84 11.11 -9.47 4.14
CA ILE A 84 9.83 -9.52 4.87
C ILE A 84 9.39 -10.96 5.11
N ARG A 85 9.56 -11.86 4.15
CA ARG A 85 9.22 -13.28 4.34
C ARG A 85 10.03 -13.94 5.46
N ASN A 86 11.31 -13.57 5.58
CA ASN A 86 12.23 -14.14 6.57
C ASN A 86 12.12 -13.50 7.95
N HIS A 87 11.91 -12.18 8.02
CA HIS A 87 12.03 -11.41 9.26
C HIS A 87 10.69 -10.83 9.77
N LYS A 88 9.66 -10.77 8.91
CA LYS A 88 8.29 -10.33 9.21
C LYS A 88 8.09 -8.86 9.57
N SER A 89 9.14 -8.10 9.88
CA SER A 89 9.05 -6.68 10.23
C SER A 89 10.33 -5.93 9.89
N ILE A 90 10.23 -4.62 9.66
CA ILE A 90 11.39 -3.74 9.44
C ILE A 90 12.36 -3.81 10.63
N GLU A 91 11.86 -3.83 11.88
CA GLU A 91 12.66 -3.93 13.09
C GLU A 91 13.52 -5.19 13.11
N ALA A 92 12.95 -6.33 12.74
CA ALA A 92 13.67 -7.60 12.68
C ALA A 92 14.69 -7.64 11.53
N ILE A 93 14.37 -7.00 10.39
CA ILE A 93 15.29 -6.82 9.27
C ILE A 93 16.50 -6.01 9.74
N LEU A 94 16.28 -4.86 10.40
CA LEU A 94 17.35 -3.99 10.89
C LEU A 94 18.29 -4.64 11.91
N LYS A 95 17.86 -5.71 12.58
CA LYS A 95 18.71 -6.52 13.47
C LYS A 95 19.58 -7.53 12.70
N GLY A 96 19.16 -7.96 11.52
CA GLY A 96 19.79 -9.05 10.77
C GLY A 96 20.52 -8.65 9.49
N ILE A 97 20.31 -7.43 8.97
CA ILE A 97 20.97 -6.98 7.74
C ILE A 97 22.41 -6.50 7.99
N ASP A 98 23.23 -6.64 6.95
CA ASP A 98 24.52 -5.99 6.84
C ASP A 98 24.33 -4.48 6.64
N LYS A 99 24.58 -3.71 7.70
CA LYS A 99 24.41 -2.25 7.72
C LYS A 99 25.53 -1.49 7.01
N GLU A 100 26.68 -2.12 6.77
CA GLU A 100 27.74 -1.50 5.97
C GLU A 100 27.34 -1.51 4.50
N LYS A 101 26.75 -2.62 4.05
CA LYS A 101 26.25 -2.77 2.68
C LYS A 101 24.91 -2.08 2.44
N TYR A 102 24.01 -2.14 3.41
CA TYR A 102 22.65 -1.60 3.33
C TYR A 102 22.40 -0.63 4.50
N PRO A 103 23.08 0.53 4.52
CA PRO A 103 22.89 1.51 5.59
C PRO A 103 21.45 2.05 5.55
N PRO A 104 20.69 1.94 6.65
CA PRO A 104 19.39 2.59 6.75
C PRO A 104 19.52 4.13 6.70
N PRO A 105 18.49 4.85 6.24
CA PRO A 105 18.48 6.31 6.28
C PRO A 105 18.71 6.86 7.70
N GLU A 106 19.36 8.01 7.79
CA GLU A 106 19.51 8.72 9.07
C GLU A 106 18.13 9.20 9.54
N ASN A 107 17.80 8.99 10.81
CA ASN A 107 16.49 9.32 11.39
C ASN A 107 15.29 8.71 10.61
N TRP A 108 15.45 7.51 10.05
CA TRP A 108 14.43 6.85 9.25
C TRP A 108 13.09 6.66 10.00
N ASN A 109 12.07 7.44 9.63
CA ASN A 109 10.76 7.43 10.27
C ASN A 109 9.78 6.42 9.65
N TYR A 110 10.22 5.17 9.49
CA TYR A 110 9.34 4.11 9.00
C TYR A 110 8.18 3.80 9.97
N VAL A 111 8.36 4.07 11.26
CA VAL A 111 7.30 3.90 12.27
C VAL A 111 6.15 4.88 12.03
N GLY A 112 6.46 6.15 11.74
CA GLY A 112 5.44 7.14 11.39
C GLY A 112 4.73 6.83 10.07
N ALA A 113 5.47 6.36 9.06
CA ALA A 113 4.85 5.92 7.80
C ALA A 113 3.94 4.70 8.01
N ARG A 114 4.36 3.73 8.85
CA ARG A 114 3.53 2.58 9.20
C ARG A 114 2.26 3.00 9.92
N ASP A 115 2.38 3.90 10.91
CA ASP A 115 1.23 4.41 11.65
C ASP A 115 0.23 5.12 10.73
N LEU A 116 0.72 5.92 9.78
CA LEU A 116 -0.12 6.56 8.78
C LEU A 116 -0.91 5.54 7.94
N PHE A 117 -0.29 4.43 7.52
CA PHE A 117 -0.99 3.38 6.77
C PHE A 117 -1.96 2.57 7.62
N GLU A 118 -1.64 2.29 8.89
CA GLU A 118 -2.48 1.52 9.79
C GLU A 118 -3.67 2.34 10.33
N HIS A 119 -3.45 3.63 10.60
CA HIS A 119 -4.38 4.55 11.24
C HIS A 119 -4.52 5.87 10.45
N PRO A 120 -4.88 5.82 9.16
CA PRO A 120 -5.06 7.04 8.38
C PRO A 120 -6.23 7.86 8.92
N GLU A 121 -6.08 9.18 8.90
CA GLU A 121 -7.21 10.07 9.14
C GLU A 121 -8.18 9.96 7.95
N VAL A 122 -9.36 9.39 8.20
CA VAL A 122 -10.40 9.18 7.19
C VAL A 122 -11.73 9.68 7.69
N THR A 123 -12.57 10.16 6.77
CA THR A 123 -13.96 10.52 7.08
C THR A 123 -14.75 9.31 7.55
N ASP A 124 -15.64 9.50 8.54
CA ASP A 124 -16.57 8.46 8.98
C ASP A 124 -17.49 8.05 7.82
N PRO A 125 -17.42 6.79 7.34
CA PRO A 125 -18.26 6.30 6.25
C PRO A 125 -19.76 6.37 6.54
N GLU A 126 -20.18 6.34 7.81
CA GLU A 126 -21.60 6.43 8.17
C GLU A 126 -22.17 7.85 8.04
N SER A 127 -21.30 8.86 8.05
CA SER A 127 -21.71 10.25 7.79
C SER A 127 -21.93 10.55 6.30
N ILE A 128 -21.58 9.63 5.39
CA ILE A 128 -21.63 9.84 3.95
C ILE A 128 -22.92 9.23 3.37
N ASP A 129 -23.75 10.08 2.77
CA ASP A 129 -24.94 9.70 2.01
C ASP A 129 -24.73 10.01 0.52
N LEU A 130 -24.52 8.97 -0.30
CA LEU A 130 -24.23 9.11 -1.72
C LEU A 130 -25.53 9.19 -2.53
N LYS A 131 -25.73 10.31 -3.23
CA LYS A 131 -26.89 10.54 -4.12
C LYS A 131 -26.41 11.01 -5.49
N TRP A 132 -27.01 10.45 -6.53
CA TRP A 132 -26.83 10.89 -7.91
C TRP A 132 -28.13 11.54 -8.37
N THR A 133 -28.07 12.80 -8.78
CA THR A 133 -29.21 13.58 -9.30
C THR A 133 -28.98 13.90 -10.77
N GLU A 134 -30.03 14.39 -11.43
CA GLU A 134 -29.89 14.90 -12.80
C GLU A 134 -28.92 16.09 -12.83
N PRO A 135 -28.12 16.24 -13.91
CA PRO A 135 -27.31 17.43 -14.13
C PRO A 135 -28.22 18.64 -14.40
N ASP A 136 -27.78 19.83 -13.99
CA ASP A 136 -28.45 21.10 -14.29
C ASP A 136 -28.43 21.44 -15.80
#